data_AF-A0A7V7DVB9-F1
#
_entry.id   AF-A0A7V7DVB9-F1
#
_cell.length_a   1.000
_cell.length_b   1.000
_cell.length_c   1.000
_cell.angle_alpha   90.00
_cell.angle_beta   90.00
_cell.angle_gamma   90.00
#
_symmetry.space_group_name_H-M   'P 1'
#
loop_
_entity.id
_entity.type
_entity.pdbx_description
1 polymer ?
#
loop_
_entity_poly.entity_id
_entity_poly.type
_entity_poly.pdbx_seq_one_letter_code
_entity_poly.pdbx_strand_id
1 'polypeptide(L)'
;MALSQRQKLIIIPLLIYWPLIFVLAHVPIPQLVRKAGVSDKIIHFIAYLTLVFLLWFAISPDRKVSWRRAAVWWVLLVTVWYGVVDEVLQSFVAGRSCDVRDFFADLAGVTTGLILFAFFSFWPAFLVVTGITIFALSNLTRVNLADLLPVTNMAFHLFAYPFFAMLWIQNMHLFLPLKASKPKWLIAASALPIGLLVAVELYSVISGKDFRLQDVIIAAVGIAAVVITIYLIGLFRCRRT
;
A
#
# COMPACT_ATOMS: atom_id res chain seq x y z
N MET A 1 29.72 -8.90 -4.81
CA MET A 1 28.78 -9.52 -3.86
C MET A 1 27.49 -9.82 -4.63
N ALA A 2 27.04 -11.07 -4.71
CA ALA A 2 25.82 -11.41 -5.46
C ALA A 2 24.57 -10.96 -4.69
N LEU A 3 23.64 -10.28 -5.36
CA LEU A 3 22.37 -9.87 -4.76
C LEU A 3 21.49 -11.09 -4.46
N SER A 4 20.80 -11.08 -3.32
CA SER A 4 19.83 -12.14 -2.97
C SER A 4 18.63 -12.11 -3.92
N GLN A 5 17.95 -13.24 -4.11
CA GLN A 5 16.75 -13.31 -4.95
C GLN A 5 15.68 -12.31 -4.49
N ARG A 6 15.51 -12.16 -3.16
CA ARG A 6 14.60 -11.19 -2.57
C ARG A 6 14.98 -9.75 -2.93
N GLN A 7 16.26 -9.40 -2.85
CA GLN A 7 16.73 -8.06 -3.25
C GLN A 7 16.42 -7.79 -4.72
N LYS A 8 16.67 -8.75 -5.61
CA LYS A 8 16.34 -8.61 -7.04
C LYS A 8 14.85 -8.34 -7.25
N LEU A 9 13.99 -9.09 -6.57
CA LEU A 9 12.53 -8.93 -6.63
C LEU A 9 12.04 -7.58 -6.07
N ILE A 10 12.82 -6.88 -5.26
CA ILE A 10 12.48 -5.54 -4.72
C ILE A 10 13.10 -4.43 -5.58
N ILE A 11 14.31 -4.65 -6.10
CA ILE A 11 15.00 -3.68 -6.96
C ILE A 11 14.24 -3.48 -8.28
N ILE A 12 13.69 -4.54 -8.87
CA ILE A 12 12.90 -4.42 -10.11
C ILE A 12 11.71 -3.45 -9.92
N PRO A 13 10.80 -3.64 -8.95
CA PRO A 13 9.71 -2.70 -8.73
C PRO A 13 10.22 -1.32 -8.29
N LEU A 14 11.32 -1.19 -7.56
CA LEU A 14 11.92 0.12 -7.25
C LEU A 14 12.34 0.88 -8.51
N LEU A 15 13.02 0.21 -9.43
CA LEU A 15 13.49 0.78 -10.71
C LEU A 15 12.35 1.14 -11.65
N ILE A 16 11.18 0.53 -11.49
CA ILE A 16 9.98 0.89 -12.25
C ILE A 16 9.22 2.02 -11.54
N TYR A 17 9.03 1.89 -10.24
CA TYR A 17 8.21 2.77 -9.43
C TYR A 17 8.80 4.18 -9.32
N TRP A 18 10.11 4.29 -9.09
CA TRP A 18 10.76 5.58 -8.89
C TRP A 18 10.70 6.47 -10.15
N PRO A 19 11.04 6.00 -11.37
CA PRO A 19 10.81 6.79 -12.57
C PRO A 19 9.33 7.05 -12.84
N LEU A 20 8.45 6.10 -12.52
CA LEU A 20 7.01 6.26 -12.73
C LEU A 20 6.45 7.42 -11.90
N ILE A 21 6.76 7.50 -10.59
CA ILE A 21 6.29 8.61 -9.75
C ILE A 21 6.87 9.94 -10.20
N PHE A 22 8.14 9.96 -10.65
CA PHE A 22 8.77 11.16 -11.20
C PHE A 22 8.00 11.64 -12.44
N VAL A 23 7.74 10.75 -13.41
CA VAL A 23 6.99 11.12 -14.61
C VAL A 23 5.58 11.61 -14.27
N LEU A 24 4.89 10.95 -13.33
CA LEU A 24 3.53 11.33 -12.93
C LEU A 24 3.47 12.70 -12.21
N ALA A 25 4.50 13.04 -11.43
CA ALA A 25 4.63 14.37 -10.83
C ALA A 25 4.87 15.45 -11.90
N HIS A 26 5.60 15.11 -12.96
CA HIS A 26 6.06 16.05 -13.98
C HIS A 26 5.18 16.17 -15.24
N VAL A 27 3.97 15.61 -15.22
CA VAL A 27 2.96 15.82 -16.27
C VAL A 27 1.85 16.77 -15.82
N PRO A 28 1.23 17.54 -16.74
CA PRO A 28 0.10 18.38 -16.41
C PRO A 28 -1.06 17.57 -15.81
N ILE A 29 -1.73 18.12 -14.79
CA ILE A 29 -2.80 17.41 -14.09
C ILE A 29 -3.96 17.08 -15.05
N PRO A 30 -4.27 15.78 -15.27
CA PRO A 30 -5.37 15.38 -16.14
C PRO A 30 -6.71 15.96 -15.66
N GLN A 31 -7.60 16.28 -16.60
CA GLN A 31 -8.94 16.79 -16.24
C GLN A 31 -9.72 15.82 -15.35
N LEU A 32 -9.53 14.51 -15.54
CA LEU A 32 -10.16 13.47 -14.73
C LEU A 32 -9.74 13.57 -13.26
N VAL A 33 -8.46 13.77 -12.98
CA VAL A 33 -7.92 13.93 -11.62
C VAL A 33 -8.52 15.17 -10.93
N ARG A 34 -8.66 16.27 -11.69
CA ARG A 34 -9.33 17.49 -11.20
C ARG A 34 -10.80 17.25 -10.90
N LYS A 35 -11.55 16.60 -11.80
CA LYS A 35 -12.97 16.25 -11.59
C LYS A 35 -13.18 15.33 -10.38
N ALA A 36 -12.24 14.41 -10.16
CA ALA A 36 -12.29 13.48 -9.03
C ALA A 36 -12.01 14.15 -7.68
N GLY A 37 -11.50 15.39 -7.66
CA GLY A 37 -11.14 16.09 -6.42
C GLY A 37 -10.07 15.33 -5.63
N VAL A 38 -9.10 14.77 -6.34
CA VAL A 38 -8.00 13.97 -5.77
C VAL A 38 -7.19 14.80 -4.78
N SER A 39 -6.95 14.23 -3.59
CA SER A 39 -6.12 14.87 -2.58
C SER A 39 -4.64 14.71 -2.91
N ASP A 40 -4.03 15.79 -3.36
CA ASP A 40 -2.60 15.85 -3.70
C ASP A 40 -1.72 15.38 -2.53
N LYS A 41 -2.06 15.81 -1.31
CA LYS A 41 -1.30 15.51 -0.08
C LYS A 41 -1.32 14.02 0.25
N ILE A 42 -2.44 13.32 -0.03
CA ILE A 42 -2.53 11.87 0.16
C ILE A 42 -1.65 11.15 -0.87
N ILE A 43 -1.61 11.62 -2.13
CA ILE A 43 -0.73 11.05 -3.18
C ILE A 43 0.73 11.19 -2.76
N HIS A 44 1.15 12.39 -2.38
CA HIS A 44 2.51 12.67 -1.92
C HIS A 44 2.92 11.74 -0.76
N PHE A 45 2.07 11.67 0.26
CA PHE A 45 2.29 10.78 1.40
C PHE A 45 2.45 9.29 1.00
N ILE A 46 1.51 8.72 0.24
CA ILE A 46 1.59 7.29 -0.14
C ILE A 46 2.69 7.00 -1.14
N ALA A 47 3.02 7.97 -2.00
CA ALA A 47 4.08 7.85 -2.99
C ALA A 47 5.43 7.70 -2.30
N TYR A 48 5.72 8.60 -1.36
CA TYR A 48 6.98 8.60 -0.63
C TYR A 48 7.03 7.49 0.43
N LEU A 49 5.90 7.09 1.03
CA LEU A 49 5.82 5.91 1.89
C LEU A 49 6.21 4.62 1.13
N THR A 50 5.70 4.46 -0.09
CA THR A 50 6.00 3.31 -0.94
C THR A 50 7.43 3.36 -1.47
N LEU A 51 7.91 4.55 -1.84
CA LEU A 51 9.29 4.76 -2.27
C LEU A 51 10.27 4.36 -1.16
N VAL A 52 10.08 4.85 0.06
CA VAL A 52 10.97 4.52 1.19
C VAL A 52 10.88 3.04 1.57
N PHE A 53 9.70 2.41 1.43
CA PHE A 53 9.54 0.96 1.61
C PHE A 53 10.45 0.18 0.65
N LEU A 54 10.33 0.47 -0.65
CA LEU A 54 11.12 -0.20 -1.68
C LEU A 54 12.62 0.07 -1.51
N LEU A 55 12.99 1.32 -1.23
CA LEU A 55 14.39 1.73 -1.07
C LEU A 55 15.06 1.07 0.14
N TRP A 56 14.40 1.10 1.31
CA TRP A 56 14.95 0.49 2.52
C TRP A 56 15.18 -1.01 2.34
N PHE A 57 14.18 -1.75 1.83
CA PHE A 57 14.28 -3.20 1.68
C PHE A 57 15.08 -3.64 0.45
N ALA A 58 15.35 -2.76 -0.52
CA ALA A 58 16.36 -3.00 -1.54
C ALA A 58 17.78 -3.02 -0.94
N ILE A 59 18.08 -2.05 -0.06
CA ILE A 59 19.38 -1.92 0.60
C ILE A 59 19.55 -2.97 1.71
N SER A 60 18.50 -3.19 2.50
CA SER A 60 18.50 -4.02 3.71
C SER A 60 17.31 -4.99 3.75
N PRO A 61 17.25 -5.97 2.84
CA PRO A 61 16.09 -6.87 2.62
C PRO A 61 15.63 -7.63 3.86
N ASP A 62 16.56 -8.01 4.72
CA ASP A 62 16.32 -8.91 5.85
C ASP A 62 16.48 -8.21 7.20
N ARG A 63 16.59 -6.87 7.19
CA ARG A 63 16.85 -6.10 8.41
C ARG A 63 15.77 -5.05 8.66
N LYS A 64 15.34 -4.97 9.91
CA LYS A 64 14.56 -3.84 10.42
C LYS A 64 15.41 -2.57 10.41
N VAL A 65 14.76 -1.42 10.32
CA VAL A 65 15.41 -0.12 10.51
C VAL A 65 16.02 -0.05 11.91
N SER A 66 17.24 0.50 11.97
CA SER A 66 17.91 0.82 13.22
C SER A 66 18.48 2.22 13.12
N TRP A 67 17.96 3.14 13.95
CA TRP A 67 18.40 4.54 14.04
C TRP A 67 19.86 4.73 14.42
N ARG A 68 20.52 3.66 14.90
CA ARG A 68 21.97 3.65 15.20
C ARG A 68 22.84 3.45 13.96
N ARG A 69 22.27 3.10 12.80
CA ARG A 69 23.04 2.81 11.58
C ARG A 69 23.02 3.99 10.63
N ALA A 70 24.14 4.26 9.98
CA ALA A 70 24.23 5.31 8.96
C ALA A 70 23.25 5.09 7.79
N ALA A 71 22.93 3.84 7.45
CA ALA A 71 22.06 3.52 6.32
C ALA A 71 20.67 4.17 6.39
N VAL A 72 20.04 4.26 7.56
CA VAL A 72 18.71 4.91 7.68
C VAL A 72 18.81 6.42 7.47
N TRP A 73 19.88 7.04 7.98
CA TRP A 73 20.12 8.47 7.79
C TRP A 73 20.43 8.80 6.33
N TRP A 74 21.16 7.94 5.63
CA TRP A 74 21.37 8.06 4.18
C TRP A 74 20.09 7.90 3.39
N VAL A 75 19.25 6.90 3.71
CA VAL A 75 17.94 6.74 3.07
C VAL A 75 17.08 7.97 3.28
N LEU A 76 16.96 8.44 4.52
CA LEU A 76 16.21 9.65 4.86
C LEU A 76 16.72 10.87 4.08
N LEU A 77 18.04 11.12 4.12
CA LEU A 77 18.67 12.24 3.43
C LEU A 77 18.40 12.20 1.93
N VAL A 78 18.61 11.05 1.28
CA VAL A 78 18.39 10.89 -0.16
C VAL A 78 16.92 11.12 -0.52
N THR A 79 15.99 10.53 0.22
CA THR A 79 14.55 10.70 -0.06
C THR A 79 14.05 12.12 0.19
N VAL A 80 14.56 12.79 1.22
CA VAL A 80 14.18 14.18 1.55
C VAL A 80 14.73 15.13 0.49
N TRP A 81 16.00 14.99 0.12
CA TRP A 81 16.58 15.80 -0.95
C TRP A 81 15.91 15.54 -2.29
N TYR A 82 15.57 14.28 -2.58
CA TYR A 82 14.79 13.93 -3.76
C TYR A 82 13.44 14.67 -3.76
N GLY A 83 12.70 14.69 -2.66
CA GLY A 83 11.43 15.43 -2.56
C GLY A 83 11.57 16.95 -2.73
N VAL A 84 12.63 17.55 -2.19
CA VAL A 84 12.91 18.98 -2.46
C VAL A 84 13.14 19.22 -3.95
N VAL A 85 13.92 18.36 -4.60
CA VAL A 85 14.20 18.48 -6.04
C VAL A 85 12.93 18.24 -6.87
N ASP A 86 12.11 17.26 -6.50
CA ASP A 86 10.83 16.91 -7.14
C ASP A 86 9.88 18.12 -7.13
N GLU A 87 9.69 18.77 -5.97
CA GLU A 87 8.86 19.97 -5.83
C GLU A 87 9.38 21.18 -6.64
N VAL A 88 10.70 21.40 -6.63
CA VAL A 88 11.32 22.47 -7.43
C VAL A 88 11.14 22.19 -8.92
N LEU A 89 11.33 20.95 -9.36
CA LEU A 89 11.17 20.60 -10.76
C LEU A 89 9.71 20.62 -11.23
N GLN A 90 8.78 20.25 -10.35
CA GLN A 90 7.34 20.32 -10.58
C GLN A 90 6.88 21.77 -10.85
N SER A 91 7.59 22.78 -10.32
CA SER A 91 7.29 24.20 -10.60
C SER A 91 7.45 24.62 -12.08
N PHE A 92 8.22 23.86 -12.87
CA PHE A 92 8.38 24.12 -14.31
C PHE A 92 7.25 23.51 -15.15
N VAL A 93 6.33 22.77 -14.54
CA VAL A 93 5.21 22.11 -15.24
C VAL A 93 3.98 23.00 -15.21
N ALA A 94 3.44 23.31 -16.39
CA ALA A 94 2.26 24.15 -16.51
C ALA A 94 1.05 23.57 -15.73
N GLY A 95 0.49 24.37 -14.82
CA GLY A 95 -0.67 23.98 -14.01
C GLY A 95 -0.33 23.18 -12.74
N ARG A 96 0.96 23.02 -12.42
CA ARG A 96 1.45 22.60 -11.11
C ARG A 96 2.04 23.81 -10.36
N SER A 97 2.08 23.73 -9.04
CA SER A 97 2.74 24.72 -8.18
C SER A 97 3.69 23.98 -7.24
N CYS A 98 4.83 24.58 -6.92
CA CYS A 98 5.64 24.14 -5.79
C CYS A 98 4.90 24.52 -4.50
N ASP A 99 4.59 23.54 -3.67
CA ASP A 99 3.87 23.73 -2.40
C ASP A 99 4.65 23.06 -1.27
N VAL A 100 5.06 23.87 -0.30
CA VAL A 100 5.77 23.40 0.89
C VAL A 100 4.96 22.34 1.66
N ARG A 101 3.63 22.35 1.55
CA ARG A 101 2.77 21.34 2.17
C ARG A 101 2.90 19.97 1.52
N ASP A 102 3.21 19.92 0.22
CA ASP A 102 3.43 18.65 -0.49
C ASP A 102 4.78 18.05 -0.11
N PHE A 103 5.83 18.88 0.04
CA PHE A 103 7.08 18.45 0.68
C PHE A 103 6.87 17.90 2.10
N PHE A 104 6.01 18.52 2.92
CA PHE A 104 5.71 17.99 4.25
C PHE A 104 4.95 16.64 4.19
N ALA A 105 4.09 16.45 3.18
CA ALA A 105 3.41 15.18 2.96
C ALA A 105 4.42 14.08 2.55
N ASP A 106 5.39 14.42 1.69
CA ASP A 106 6.49 13.52 1.31
C ASP A 106 7.32 13.11 2.52
N LEU A 107 7.76 14.10 3.31
CA LEU A 107 8.51 13.88 4.54
C LEU A 107 7.73 13.03 5.54
N ALA A 108 6.42 13.26 5.68
CA ALA A 108 5.55 12.46 6.54
C ALA A 108 5.47 11.00 6.06
N GLY A 109 5.38 10.77 4.74
CA GLY A 109 5.40 9.43 4.15
C GLY A 109 6.71 8.69 4.43
N VAL A 110 7.85 9.35 4.18
CA VAL A 110 9.19 8.79 4.43
C VAL A 110 9.37 8.45 5.92
N THR A 111 9.10 9.41 6.81
CA THR A 111 9.30 9.23 8.25
C THR A 111 8.39 8.15 8.82
N THR A 112 7.11 8.12 8.42
CA THR A 112 6.17 7.07 8.81
C THR A 112 6.68 5.68 8.38
N GLY A 113 7.17 5.56 7.15
CA GLY A 113 7.76 4.31 6.66
C GLY A 113 8.95 3.85 7.49
N LEU A 114 9.93 4.72 7.71
CA LEU A 114 11.13 4.36 8.49
C LEU A 114 10.81 3.98 9.93
N ILE A 115 9.87 4.67 10.58
CA ILE A 115 9.39 4.32 11.92
C ILE A 115 8.75 2.93 11.89
N LEU A 116 7.85 2.67 10.94
CA LEU A 116 7.17 1.39 10.79
C LEU A 116 8.16 0.24 10.58
N PHE A 117 9.17 0.43 9.73
CA PHE A 117 10.18 -0.58 9.42
C PHE A 117 11.18 -0.81 10.57
N ALA A 118 11.18 0.05 11.60
CA ALA A 118 11.94 -0.21 12.82
C ALA A 118 11.28 -1.29 13.67
N PHE A 119 9.94 -1.37 13.65
CA PHE A 119 9.17 -2.38 14.38
C PHE A 119 8.95 -3.66 13.58
N PHE A 120 8.77 -3.54 12.26
CA PHE A 120 8.41 -4.65 11.38
C PHE A 120 9.53 -5.07 10.45
N SER A 121 9.69 -6.38 10.24
CA SER A 121 10.48 -6.91 9.12
C SER A 121 9.69 -6.76 7.82
N PHE A 122 10.29 -7.12 6.68
CA PHE A 122 9.70 -6.91 5.36
C PHE A 122 8.25 -7.40 5.23
N TRP A 123 7.91 -8.63 5.65
CA TRP A 123 6.58 -9.19 5.37
C TRP A 123 5.46 -8.48 6.14
N PRO A 124 5.59 -8.22 7.47
CA PRO A 124 4.59 -7.42 8.17
C PRO A 124 4.59 -5.96 7.70
N ALA A 125 5.76 -5.39 7.39
CA ALA A 125 5.83 -4.03 6.84
C ALA A 125 5.08 -3.92 5.51
N PHE A 126 5.23 -4.90 4.63
CA PHE A 126 4.56 -4.95 3.34
C PHE A 126 3.04 -5.05 3.50
N LEU A 127 2.57 -5.86 4.46
CA LEU A 127 1.16 -5.93 4.81
C LEU A 127 0.63 -4.55 5.24
N VAL A 128 1.30 -3.87 6.17
CA VAL A 128 0.80 -2.58 6.68
C VAL A 128 0.86 -1.49 5.61
N VAL A 129 1.95 -1.39 4.84
CA VAL A 129 2.06 -0.42 3.72
C VAL A 129 0.97 -0.68 2.68
N THR A 130 0.68 -1.94 2.36
CA THR A 130 -0.43 -2.30 1.45
C THR A 130 -1.77 -1.87 2.03
N GLY A 131 -2.03 -2.11 3.32
CA GLY A 131 -3.27 -1.69 3.98
C GLY A 131 -3.47 -0.17 3.98
N ILE A 132 -2.41 0.59 4.30
CA ILE A 132 -2.41 2.06 4.23
C ILE A 132 -2.69 2.52 2.79
N THR A 133 -2.04 1.90 1.81
CA THR A 133 -2.21 2.23 0.38
C THR A 133 -3.64 1.96 -0.08
N ILE A 134 -4.23 0.82 0.29
CA ILE A 134 -5.62 0.50 -0.04
C ILE A 134 -6.55 1.53 0.57
N PHE A 135 -6.39 1.83 1.86
CA PHE A 135 -7.22 2.80 2.56
C PHE A 135 -7.13 4.18 1.93
N ALA A 136 -5.91 4.65 1.66
CA ALA A 136 -5.65 5.95 1.06
C ALA A 136 -6.20 6.05 -0.36
N LEU A 137 -6.00 5.03 -1.21
CA LEU A 137 -6.48 5.05 -2.60
C LEU A 137 -8.02 5.01 -2.68
N SER A 138 -8.68 4.22 -1.83
CA SER A 138 -10.16 4.22 -1.75
C SER A 138 -10.72 5.58 -1.31
N ASN A 139 -9.95 6.31 -0.51
CA ASN A 139 -10.34 7.59 0.08
C ASN A 139 -9.64 8.81 -0.52
N LEU A 140 -8.97 8.62 -1.67
CA LEU A 140 -8.15 9.65 -2.28
C LEU A 140 -8.99 10.78 -2.91
N THR A 141 -10.17 10.43 -3.41
CA THR A 141 -11.06 11.32 -4.16
C THR A 141 -12.19 11.82 -3.28
N ARG A 142 -12.72 13.01 -3.59
CA ARG A 142 -13.93 13.53 -2.93
C ARG A 142 -15.20 12.85 -3.41
N VAL A 143 -15.22 12.46 -4.70
CA VAL A 143 -16.33 11.74 -5.31
C VAL A 143 -16.09 10.23 -5.29
N ASN A 144 -17.14 9.45 -5.55
CA ASN A 144 -17.01 8.02 -5.74
C ASN A 144 -16.28 7.70 -7.05
N LEU A 145 -15.14 7.03 -6.95
CA LEU A 145 -14.34 6.64 -8.12
C LEU A 145 -15.12 5.77 -9.09
N ALA A 146 -16.04 4.95 -8.59
CA ALA A 146 -16.89 4.11 -9.43
C ALA A 146 -17.84 4.89 -10.35
N ASP A 147 -18.13 6.16 -10.07
CA ASP A 147 -18.94 6.99 -10.96
C ASP A 147 -18.13 7.56 -12.14
N LEU A 148 -16.81 7.71 -11.94
CA LEU A 148 -15.90 8.22 -12.97
C LEU A 148 -15.20 7.09 -13.74
N LEU A 149 -14.84 6.02 -13.05
CA LEU A 149 -14.04 4.89 -13.54
C LEU A 149 -14.57 3.57 -12.98
N PRO A 150 -15.80 3.13 -13.33
CA PRO A 150 -16.44 1.95 -12.75
C PRO A 150 -15.60 0.68 -12.89
N VAL A 151 -15.02 0.46 -14.07
CA VAL A 151 -14.18 -0.73 -14.34
C VAL A 151 -12.89 -0.71 -13.52
N THR A 152 -12.26 0.46 -13.37
CA THR A 152 -11.02 0.59 -12.57
C THR A 152 -11.30 0.38 -11.10
N ASN A 153 -12.41 0.95 -10.59
CA ASN A 153 -12.83 0.76 -9.20
C ASN A 153 -13.15 -0.71 -8.89
N MET A 154 -13.92 -1.37 -9.77
CA MET A 154 -14.24 -2.79 -9.63
C MET A 154 -12.96 -3.65 -9.64
N ALA A 155 -12.06 -3.42 -10.60
CA ALA A 155 -10.81 -4.14 -10.68
C ALA A 155 -9.95 -3.92 -9.42
N PHE A 156 -9.89 -2.69 -8.91
CA PHE A 156 -9.17 -2.38 -7.68
C PHE A 156 -9.71 -3.20 -6.50
N HIS A 157 -11.02 -3.21 -6.26
CA HIS A 157 -11.62 -4.00 -5.17
C HIS A 157 -11.41 -5.51 -5.35
N LEU A 158 -11.53 -5.99 -6.60
CA LEU A 158 -11.37 -7.40 -6.95
C LEU A 158 -9.93 -7.90 -6.73
N PHE A 159 -8.90 -7.07 -6.90
CA PHE A 159 -7.51 -7.51 -6.77
C PHE A 159 -6.87 -7.08 -5.45
N ALA A 160 -7.14 -5.88 -4.96
CA ALA A 160 -6.46 -5.32 -3.80
C ALA A 160 -6.80 -6.08 -2.50
N TYR A 161 -8.08 -6.37 -2.25
CA TYR A 161 -8.51 -7.06 -1.04
C TYR A 161 -8.08 -8.54 -0.99
N PRO A 162 -8.15 -9.32 -2.08
CA PRO A 162 -7.57 -10.67 -2.13
C PRO A 162 -6.06 -10.66 -1.91
N PHE A 163 -5.35 -9.71 -2.53
CA PHE A 163 -3.91 -9.56 -2.34
C PHE A 163 -3.57 -9.25 -0.88
N PHE A 164 -4.28 -8.31 -0.27
CA PHE A 164 -4.14 -8.01 1.15
C PHE A 164 -4.46 -9.22 2.04
N ALA A 165 -5.49 -10.00 1.71
CA ALA A 165 -5.82 -11.24 2.41
C ALA A 165 -4.69 -12.28 2.33
N MET A 166 -4.07 -12.45 1.15
CA MET A 166 -2.90 -13.33 1.00
C MET A 166 -1.73 -12.86 1.87
N LEU A 167 -1.43 -11.56 1.88
CA LEU A 167 -0.38 -10.99 2.74
C LEU A 167 -0.69 -11.17 4.22
N TRP A 168 -1.95 -11.00 4.63
CA TRP A 168 -2.36 -11.23 6.01
C TRP A 168 -2.13 -12.69 6.40
N ILE A 169 -2.63 -13.63 5.60
CA ILE A 169 -2.49 -15.06 5.85
C ILE A 169 -1.01 -15.47 5.94
N GLN A 170 -0.16 -14.90 5.07
CA GLN A 170 1.28 -15.13 5.09
C GLN A 170 1.92 -14.67 6.41
N ASN A 171 1.45 -13.56 6.98
CA ASN A 171 1.97 -13.00 8.23
C ASN A 171 1.24 -13.52 9.49
N MET A 172 0.08 -14.14 9.34
CA MET A 172 -0.82 -14.46 10.45
C MET A 172 -0.16 -15.36 11.50
N HIS A 173 0.70 -16.29 11.09
CA HIS A 173 1.42 -17.19 11.99
C HIS A 173 2.32 -16.48 13.00
N LEU A 174 2.74 -15.23 12.72
CA LEU A 174 3.52 -14.40 13.64
C LEU A 174 2.70 -13.92 14.84
N PHE A 175 1.37 -13.88 14.70
CA PHE A 175 0.44 -13.36 15.70
C PHE A 175 -0.47 -14.45 16.28
N LEU A 176 -0.86 -15.42 15.47
CA LEU A 176 -1.81 -16.47 15.81
C LEU A 176 -1.30 -17.83 15.31
N PRO A 177 -0.89 -18.76 16.19
CA PRO A 177 -0.39 -20.09 15.81
C PRO A 177 -1.55 -21.04 15.47
N LEU A 178 -2.33 -20.70 14.45
CA LEU A 178 -3.48 -21.49 13.97
C LEU A 178 -3.11 -22.30 12.73
N LYS A 179 -3.51 -23.58 12.70
CA LYS A 179 -3.39 -24.43 11.52
C LYS A 179 -4.60 -24.22 10.60
N ALA A 180 -4.34 -24.17 9.29
CA ALA A 180 -5.36 -23.99 8.27
C ALA A 180 -6.47 -25.06 8.31
N SER A 181 -6.22 -26.26 8.83
CA SER A 181 -7.25 -27.30 8.93
C SER A 181 -8.30 -27.07 10.03
N LYS A 182 -8.14 -26.05 10.90
CA LYS A 182 -9.09 -25.78 11.99
C LYS A 182 -10.11 -24.70 11.58
N PRO A 183 -11.40 -24.84 11.90
CA PRO A 183 -12.41 -23.83 11.56
C PRO A 183 -12.12 -22.42 12.12
N LYS A 184 -11.53 -22.34 13.32
CA LYS A 184 -11.11 -21.06 13.93
C LYS A 184 -10.11 -20.29 13.06
N TRP A 185 -9.36 -20.98 12.18
CA TRP A 185 -8.44 -20.36 11.24
C TRP A 185 -9.15 -19.52 10.19
N LEU A 186 -10.34 -19.95 9.72
CA LEU A 186 -11.13 -19.18 8.74
C LEU A 186 -11.50 -17.80 9.29
N ILE A 187 -11.96 -17.76 10.54
CA ILE A 187 -12.33 -16.51 11.22
C ILE A 187 -11.11 -15.59 11.31
N ALA A 188 -9.97 -16.12 11.76
CA ALA A 188 -8.74 -15.35 11.88
C ALA A 188 -8.20 -14.86 10.53
N ALA A 189 -8.26 -15.70 9.49
CA ALA A 189 -7.81 -15.37 8.13
C ALA A 189 -8.67 -14.29 7.47
N SER A 190 -9.97 -14.23 7.80
CA SER A 190 -10.87 -13.21 7.27
C SER A 190 -10.90 -11.92 8.09
N ALA A 191 -10.50 -11.95 9.36
CA ALA A 191 -10.69 -10.84 10.29
C ALA A 191 -10.04 -9.52 9.85
N LEU A 192 -8.73 -9.53 9.53
CA LEU A 192 -8.02 -8.30 9.17
C LEU A 192 -8.46 -7.74 7.80
N PRO A 193 -8.62 -8.55 6.73
CA PRO A 193 -9.12 -8.05 5.44
C PRO A 193 -10.54 -7.49 5.51
N ILE A 194 -11.45 -8.14 6.23
CA ILE A 194 -12.81 -7.63 6.45
C ILE A 194 -12.77 -6.36 7.30
N GLY A 195 -11.94 -6.32 8.35
CA GLY A 195 -11.76 -5.13 9.18
C GLY A 195 -11.29 -3.92 8.36
N LEU A 196 -10.33 -4.12 7.45
CA LEU A 196 -9.88 -3.08 6.53
C LEU A 196 -11.03 -2.61 5.61
N LEU A 197 -11.78 -3.53 5.00
CA LEU A 197 -12.92 -3.19 4.15
C LEU A 197 -13.96 -2.35 4.90
N VAL A 198 -14.33 -2.78 6.12
CA VAL A 198 -15.27 -2.04 6.97
C VAL A 198 -14.72 -0.64 7.30
N ALA A 199 -13.44 -0.53 7.66
CA ALA A 199 -12.83 0.76 7.97
C ALA A 199 -12.82 1.71 6.75
N VAL A 200 -12.55 1.19 5.56
CA VAL A 200 -12.59 1.96 4.30
C VAL A 200 -13.99 2.47 4.03
N GLU A 201 -15.01 1.61 4.08
CA GLU A 201 -16.40 1.99 3.82
C GLU A 201 -16.93 2.99 4.86
N LEU A 202 -16.66 2.75 6.13
CA LEU A 202 -17.05 3.67 7.20
C LEU A 202 -16.45 5.06 6.99
N TYR A 203 -15.16 5.14 6.66
CA TYR A 203 -14.51 6.42 6.40
C TYR A 203 -15.06 7.09 5.13
N SER A 204 -15.33 6.33 4.06
CA SER A 204 -15.97 6.86 2.84
C SER A 204 -17.30 7.52 3.15
N VAL A 205 -18.16 6.85 3.93
CA VAL A 205 -19.47 7.36 4.34
C VAL A 205 -19.34 8.60 5.23
N ILE A 206 -18.44 8.58 6.23
CA ILE A 206 -18.17 9.74 7.10
C ILE A 206 -17.65 10.93 6.29
N SER A 207 -16.91 10.68 5.22
CA SER A 207 -16.38 11.70 4.31
C SER A 207 -17.42 12.21 3.30
N GLY A 208 -18.67 11.76 3.40
CA GLY A 208 -19.79 12.23 2.58
C GLY A 208 -19.96 11.50 1.24
N LYS A 209 -19.31 10.35 1.04
CA LYS A 209 -19.53 9.51 -0.15
C LYS A 209 -20.73 8.58 0.04
N ASP A 210 -21.46 8.33 -1.04
CA ASP A 210 -22.55 7.35 -1.03
C ASP A 210 -22.01 5.93 -0.81
N PHE A 211 -22.69 5.17 0.05
CA PHE A 211 -22.36 3.77 0.30
C PHE A 211 -22.67 2.89 -0.92
N ARG A 212 -21.72 2.05 -1.34
CA ARG A 212 -21.86 1.18 -2.51
C ARG A 212 -21.74 -0.29 -2.14
N LEU A 213 -22.89 -0.94 -2.01
CA LEU A 213 -22.95 -2.37 -1.68
C LEU A 213 -22.20 -3.25 -2.70
N GLN A 214 -22.16 -2.85 -3.98
CA GLN A 214 -21.44 -3.60 -5.02
C GLN A 214 -19.94 -3.73 -4.71
N ASP A 215 -19.28 -2.65 -4.30
CA ASP A 215 -17.84 -2.63 -4.03
C ASP A 215 -17.51 -3.52 -2.83
N VAL A 216 -18.35 -3.48 -1.81
CA VAL A 216 -18.28 -4.37 -0.63
C VAL A 216 -18.43 -5.83 -1.02
N ILE A 217 -19.42 -6.16 -1.86
CA ILE A 217 -19.64 -7.54 -2.32
C ILE A 217 -18.43 -8.03 -3.10
N ILE A 218 -17.91 -7.24 -4.04
CA ILE A 218 -16.75 -7.61 -4.87
C ILE A 218 -15.53 -7.89 -3.99
N ALA A 219 -15.22 -6.99 -3.06
CA ALA A 219 -14.11 -7.17 -2.11
C ALA A 219 -14.32 -8.40 -1.22
N ALA A 220 -15.52 -8.60 -0.67
CA ALA A 220 -15.84 -9.73 0.21
C ALA A 220 -15.74 -11.08 -0.52
N VAL A 221 -16.25 -11.17 -1.75
CA VAL A 221 -16.14 -12.36 -2.60
C VAL A 221 -14.67 -12.69 -2.87
N GLY A 222 -13.87 -11.67 -3.21
CA GLY A 222 -12.44 -11.84 -3.40
C GLY A 222 -11.71 -12.37 -2.16
N ILE A 223 -11.97 -11.77 -1.00
CA ILE A 223 -11.40 -12.22 0.29
C ILE A 223 -11.79 -13.68 0.55
N ALA A 224 -13.07 -14.00 0.41
CA ALA A 224 -13.59 -15.35 0.64
C ALA A 224 -12.94 -16.37 -0.30
N ALA A 225 -12.77 -16.03 -1.58
CA ALA A 225 -12.13 -16.91 -2.56
C ALA A 225 -10.69 -17.30 -2.14
N VAL A 226 -9.88 -16.34 -1.69
CA VAL A 226 -8.52 -16.61 -1.19
C VAL A 226 -8.54 -17.46 0.08
N VAL A 227 -9.33 -17.04 1.08
CA VAL A 227 -9.37 -17.71 2.39
C VAL A 227 -9.86 -19.16 2.26
N ILE A 228 -10.94 -19.39 1.52
CA ILE A 228 -11.51 -20.72 1.29
C ILE A 228 -10.53 -21.60 0.52
N THR A 229 -9.89 -21.07 -0.53
CA THR A 229 -8.93 -21.84 -1.33
C THR A 229 -7.77 -22.34 -0.46
N ILE A 230 -7.18 -21.47 0.36
CA ILE A 230 -6.07 -21.85 1.24
C ILE A 230 -6.53 -22.83 2.33
N TYR A 231 -7.73 -22.63 2.89
CA TYR A 231 -8.33 -23.54 3.86
C TYR A 231 -8.52 -24.95 3.28
N LEU A 232 -9.11 -25.07 2.09
CA LEU A 232 -9.32 -26.35 1.41
C LEU A 232 -7.98 -27.06 1.12
N ILE A 233 -6.98 -26.34 0.63
CA ILE A 233 -5.62 -26.89 0.43
C ILE A 233 -5.06 -27.41 1.76
N GLY A 234 -5.25 -26.68 2.87
CA GLY A 234 -4.84 -27.09 4.21
C GLY A 234 -5.53 -28.37 4.69
N LEU A 235 -6.83 -28.52 4.44
CA LEU A 235 -7.59 -29.73 4.76
C LEU A 235 -7.07 -30.96 3.98
N PHE A 236 -6.83 -30.81 2.67
CA PHE A 236 -6.34 -31.92 1.85
C PHE A 236 -4.93 -32.37 2.24
N ARG A 237 -4.04 -31.44 2.62
CA ARG A 237 -2.68 -31.79 3.09
C ARG A 237 -2.70 -32.55 4.41
N CYS A 238 -3.59 -32.20 5.34
CA CYS A 238 -3.70 -32.86 6.64
C CYS A 238 -4.30 -34.27 6.56
N ARG A 239 -5.04 -34.60 5.49
CA ARG A 239 -5.60 -35.95 5.26
C ARG A 239 -4.60 -36.94 4.64
N ARG A 240 -3.46 -36.46 4.12
CA ARG A 240 -2.42 -37.29 3.48
C ARG A 240 -1.24 -37.65 4.41
N THR A 241 -1.26 -37.16 5.65
CA THR A 241 -0.25 -37.38 6.70
C THR A 241 -0.87 -38.13 7.86
#